data_AF-A0A7D9I729-F1
#
_entry.id   AF-A0A7D9I729-F1
#
_cell.length_a   1.000
_cell.length_b   1.000
_cell.length_c   1.000
_cell.angle_alpha   90.00
_cell.angle_beta   90.00
_cell.angle_gamma   90.00
#
_symmetry.space_group_name_H-M   'P 1'
#
loop_
_entity.id
_entity.type
_entity.pdbx_description
1 polymer ?
#
loop_
_entity_poly.entity_id
_entity_poly.type
_entity_poly.pdbx_seq_one_letter_code
_entity_poly.pdbx_strand_id
1 'polypeptide(L)'
;FADDAAVITGQESENQHLLNRFSIWCKWSNMVVRVDKCSTFGIKKVLSKSAQYLPKLLINKDLIPTIKTGESFEYLGRHFDFNMTNEKHKSKVISLFDELMSEIDLKPLHPKNKILLYSRYVLSKLSWHFTVATISKTWVVENIDSSVNKYIRKWLEVPISGTLTK
;
A
#
# COMPACT_ATOMS: atom_id res chain seq x y z
N PHE A 1 -2.60 -12.62 8.30
CA PHE A 1 -2.28 -11.70 9.39
C PHE A 1 -3.53 -11.52 10.22
N ALA A 2 -3.53 -11.89 11.50
CA ALA A 2 -4.76 -12.03 12.29
C ALA A 2 -5.80 -12.91 11.55
N ASP A 3 -6.92 -12.34 11.11
CA ASP A 3 -8.00 -12.98 10.35
C ASP A 3 -7.81 -12.91 8.82
N ASP A 4 -6.94 -12.03 8.32
CA ASP A 4 -6.64 -11.93 6.90
C ASP A 4 -5.80 -13.13 6.44
N ALA A 5 -6.33 -13.94 5.54
CA ALA A 5 -5.63 -15.07 4.93
C ALA A 5 -5.54 -14.90 3.41
N ALA A 6 -4.40 -15.30 2.84
CA ALA A 6 -4.19 -15.33 1.40
C ALA A 6 -3.77 -16.73 0.96
N VAL A 7 -4.42 -17.25 -0.09
CA VAL A 7 -4.09 -18.53 -0.72
C VAL A 7 -3.57 -18.24 -2.12
N ILE A 8 -2.39 -18.77 -2.44
CA ILE A 8 -1.71 -18.54 -3.72
C ILE A 8 -1.22 -19.89 -4.24
N THR A 9 -1.67 -20.28 -5.44
CA THR A 9 -1.23 -21.49 -6.14
C THR A 9 -1.01 -21.19 -7.63
N GLY A 10 -0.37 -22.13 -8.33
CA GLY A 10 -0.18 -22.03 -9.78
C GLY A 10 -1.42 -22.40 -10.59
N GLN A 11 -2.35 -23.17 -10.02
CA GLN A 11 -3.55 -23.66 -10.69
C GLN A 11 -4.84 -23.33 -9.93
N GLU A 12 -5.90 -23.02 -10.67
CA GLU A 12 -7.22 -22.71 -10.11
C GLU A 12 -7.82 -23.90 -9.34
N SER A 13 -7.63 -25.13 -9.82
CA SER A 13 -8.05 -26.38 -9.15
C SER A 13 -7.39 -26.54 -7.78
N GLU A 14 -6.09 -26.30 -7.68
CA GLU A 14 -5.34 -26.37 -6.42
C GLU A 14 -5.83 -25.31 -5.43
N ASN A 15 -6.08 -24.08 -5.90
CA ASN A 15 -6.66 -23.02 -5.08
C ASN A 15 -8.02 -23.46 -4.51
N GLN A 16 -8.89 -24.04 -5.33
CA GLN A 16 -10.19 -24.53 -4.88
C GLN A 16 -10.05 -25.66 -3.83
N HIS A 17 -9.10 -26.58 -4.01
CA HIS A 17 -8.83 -27.64 -3.04
C HIS A 17 -8.33 -27.08 -1.70
N LEU A 18 -7.43 -26.08 -1.72
CA LEU A 18 -6.95 -25.42 -0.51
C LEU A 18 -8.05 -24.63 0.19
N LEU A 19 -8.89 -23.89 -0.56
CA LEU A 19 -10.04 -23.18 -0.01
C LEU A 19 -11.04 -24.13 0.66
N ASN A 20 -11.28 -25.31 0.08
CA ASN A 20 -12.15 -26.31 0.69
C ASN A 20 -11.58 -26.83 2.01
N ARG A 21 -10.28 -27.12 2.07
CA ARG A 21 -9.61 -27.53 3.33
C ARG A 21 -9.65 -26.41 4.37
N PHE A 22 -9.39 -25.18 3.95
CA PHE A 22 -9.44 -24.01 4.83
C PHE A 22 -10.84 -23.81 5.40
N SER A 23 -11.90 -23.96 4.58
CA SER A 23 -13.29 -23.91 5.04
C SER A 23 -13.62 -25.00 6.08
N ILE A 24 -13.15 -26.23 5.87
CA ILE A 24 -13.32 -27.32 6.86
C ILE A 24 -12.63 -26.95 8.18
N TRP A 25 -11.42 -26.41 8.12
CA TRP A 25 -10.69 -25.97 9.30
C TRP A 25 -11.39 -24.82 10.03
N CYS A 26 -11.89 -23.81 9.30
CA CYS A 26 -12.68 -22.73 9.88
C CYS A 26 -13.92 -23.26 10.59
N LYS A 27 -14.66 -24.19 9.96
CA LYS A 27 -15.84 -24.82 10.58
C LYS A 27 -15.50 -25.60 11.84
N TRP A 28 -14.40 -26.35 11.83
CA TRP A 28 -13.91 -27.06 13.01
C TRP A 28 -13.60 -26.09 14.17
N SER A 29 -13.00 -24.93 13.85
CA SER A 29 -12.72 -23.86 14.82
C SER A 29 -13.93 -22.98 15.17
N ASN A 30 -15.14 -23.32 14.72
CA ASN A 30 -16.35 -22.50 14.88
C ASN A 30 -16.22 -21.07 14.32
N MET A 31 -15.50 -20.91 13.20
CA MET A 31 -15.33 -19.66 12.47
C MET A 31 -16.09 -19.68 11.14
N VAL A 32 -16.59 -18.51 10.72
CA VAL A 32 -17.30 -18.31 9.46
C VAL A 32 -16.49 -17.41 8.54
N VAL A 33 -16.23 -17.87 7.31
CA VAL A 33 -15.55 -17.05 6.30
C VAL A 33 -16.55 -16.11 5.66
N ARG A 34 -16.21 -14.82 5.66
CA ARG A 34 -17.00 -13.75 5.06
C ARG A 34 -16.67 -13.56 3.59
N VAL A 35 -17.47 -14.19 2.73
CA VAL A 35 -17.28 -14.19 1.27
C VAL A 35 -17.34 -12.78 0.67
N ASP A 36 -18.15 -11.89 1.25
CA ASP A 36 -18.28 -10.49 0.88
C ASP A 36 -16.98 -9.68 1.04
N LYS A 37 -16.09 -10.11 1.93
CA LYS A 37 -14.76 -9.51 2.15
C LYS A 37 -13.64 -10.22 1.40
N CYS A 38 -13.91 -11.38 0.83
CA CYS A 38 -12.92 -12.11 0.06
C CYS A 38 -12.83 -11.54 -1.36
N SER A 39 -11.68 -11.70 -1.99
CA SER A 39 -11.48 -11.31 -3.39
C SER A 39 -10.55 -12.30 -4.06
N THR A 40 -10.79 -12.55 -5.34
CA THR A 40 -9.94 -13.42 -6.16
C THR A 40 -9.25 -12.64 -7.26
N PHE A 41 -7.99 -12.99 -7.48
CA PHE A 41 -7.14 -12.38 -8.49
C PHE A 41 -6.39 -13.47 -9.24
N GLY A 42 -6.51 -13.48 -10.57
CA GLY A 42 -5.93 -14.51 -11.43
C GLY A 42 -5.04 -13.91 -12.51
N ILE A 43 -3.82 -14.42 -12.62
CA ILE A 43 -2.93 -14.16 -13.75
C ILE A 43 -2.61 -15.48 -14.42
N LYS A 44 -2.77 -15.54 -15.75
CA LYS A 44 -2.41 -16.69 -16.57
C LYS A 44 -1.47 -16.26 -17.69
N LYS A 45 -0.48 -17.10 -17.99
CA LYS A 45 0.34 -16.92 -19.19
C LYS A 45 -0.43 -17.44 -20.40
N VAL A 46 -0.69 -16.56 -21.36
CA VAL A 46 -1.29 -16.87 -22.65
C VAL A 46 -0.23 -16.63 -23.73
N LEU A 47 0.22 -17.71 -24.37
CA LEU A 47 1.35 -17.68 -25.31
C LEU A 47 2.61 -17.12 -24.61
N SER A 48 3.07 -15.95 -25.05
CA SER A 48 4.24 -15.24 -24.51
C SER A 48 3.88 -14.09 -23.56
N LYS A 49 2.58 -13.78 -23.36
CA LYS A 49 2.13 -12.64 -22.55
C LYS A 49 1.38 -13.10 -21.30
N SER A 50 1.54 -12.38 -20.20
CA SER A 50 0.66 -12.53 -19.05
C SER A 50 -0.67 -11.85 -19.35
N ALA A 51 -1.77 -12.45 -18.94
CA ALA A 51 -3.11 -11.89 -19.01
C ALA A 51 -3.84 -12.11 -17.69
N GLN A 52 -4.56 -11.09 -17.22
CA GLN A 52 -5.46 -11.23 -16.09
C GLN A 52 -6.69 -12.03 -16.54
N TYR A 53 -7.13 -12.96 -15.70
CA TYR A 53 -8.39 -13.68 -15.88
C TYR A 53 -9.22 -13.60 -14.60
N LEU A 54 -10.48 -14.05 -14.67
CA LEU A 54 -11.43 -14.04 -13.56
C LEU A 54 -11.62 -15.48 -13.04
N PRO A 55 -10.91 -15.89 -11.97
CA PRO A 55 -11.06 -17.22 -11.41
C PRO A 55 -12.46 -17.42 -10.83
N LYS A 56 -13.04 -18.60 -10.99
CA LYS A 56 -14.36 -18.95 -10.44
C LYS A 56 -14.17 -19.85 -9.23
N LEU A 57 -13.76 -19.24 -8.11
CA LEU A 57 -13.56 -19.95 -6.84
C LEU A 57 -14.80 -19.84 -5.95
N LEU A 58 -15.14 -20.97 -5.35
CA LEU A 58 -16.30 -21.12 -4.46
C LEU A 58 -15.82 -21.35 -3.03
N ILE A 59 -16.52 -20.79 -2.06
CA ILE A 59 -16.36 -21.15 -0.65
C ILE A 59 -17.74 -21.34 -0.04
N ASN A 60 -17.98 -22.47 0.62
CA ASN A 60 -19.31 -22.82 1.15
C ASN A 60 -20.47 -22.78 0.14
N LYS A 61 -20.17 -23.01 -1.15
CA LYS A 61 -21.09 -22.90 -2.32
C LYS A 61 -21.38 -21.46 -2.78
N ASP A 62 -20.80 -20.45 -2.14
CA ASP A 62 -20.88 -19.06 -2.57
C ASP A 62 -19.69 -18.70 -3.45
N LEU A 63 -19.93 -17.92 -4.49
CA LEU A 63 -18.88 -17.44 -5.41
C LEU A 63 -18.13 -16.28 -4.77
N ILE A 64 -16.81 -16.39 -4.69
CA ILE A 64 -15.96 -15.30 -4.20
C ILE A 64 -15.90 -14.20 -5.28
N PRO A 65 -16.12 -12.92 -4.94
CA PRO A 65 -15.98 -11.81 -5.88
C PRO A 65 -14.61 -11.81 -6.57
N THR A 66 -14.60 -11.53 -7.87
CA THR A 66 -13.38 -11.39 -8.67
C THR A 66 -13.03 -9.92 -8.83
N ILE A 67 -11.75 -9.59 -8.73
CA ILE A 67 -11.26 -8.24 -9.05
C ILE A 67 -11.31 -8.06 -10.56
N LYS A 68 -11.91 -6.96 -11.02
CA LYS A 68 -12.10 -6.73 -12.46
C LYS A 68 -10.75 -6.54 -13.16
N THR A 69 -10.75 -6.77 -14.46
CA THR A 69 -9.56 -6.58 -15.30
C THR A 69 -9.05 -5.14 -15.21
N GLY A 70 -7.78 -4.95 -14.85
CA GLY A 70 -7.16 -3.64 -14.69
C GLY A 70 -7.40 -2.96 -13.34
N GLU A 71 -8.24 -3.54 -12.47
CA GLU A 71 -8.36 -3.09 -11.09
C GLU A 71 -7.21 -3.63 -10.22
N SER A 72 -7.05 -3.01 -9.06
CA SER A 72 -6.05 -3.39 -8.05
C SER A 72 -6.74 -3.73 -6.76
N PHE A 73 -6.13 -4.59 -5.95
CA PHE A 73 -6.59 -4.88 -4.60
C PHE A 73 -5.57 -4.44 -3.55
N GLU A 74 -6.03 -4.34 -2.31
CA GLU A 74 -5.18 -4.01 -1.17
C GLU A 74 -5.08 -5.22 -0.24
N TYR A 75 -3.87 -5.57 0.18
CA TYR A 75 -3.63 -6.60 1.18
C TYR A 75 -2.54 -6.14 2.14
N LEU A 76 -2.87 -6.07 3.43
CA LEU A 76 -1.99 -5.57 4.50
C LEU A 76 -1.39 -4.19 4.22
N GLY A 77 -2.19 -3.29 3.64
CA GLY A 77 -1.75 -1.93 3.30
C GLY A 77 -0.91 -1.83 2.02
N ARG A 78 -0.69 -2.94 1.30
CA ARG A 78 -0.02 -2.96 -0.01
C ARG A 78 -1.03 -3.01 -1.13
N HIS A 79 -0.85 -2.17 -2.15
CA HIS A 79 -1.60 -2.28 -3.39
C HIS A 79 -0.96 -3.29 -4.35
N PHE A 80 -1.79 -4.15 -4.92
CA PHE A 80 -1.42 -5.12 -5.93
C PHE A 80 -2.25 -4.87 -7.19
N ASP A 81 -1.57 -4.63 -8.29
CA ASP A 81 -2.12 -4.51 -9.63
C ASP A 81 -1.54 -5.59 -10.54
N PHE A 82 -2.13 -5.74 -11.73
CA PHE A 82 -1.66 -6.71 -12.72
C PHE A 82 -0.20 -6.51 -13.14
N ASN A 83 0.24 -5.26 -13.26
CA ASN A 83 1.60 -4.94 -13.68
C ASN A 83 2.61 -4.97 -12.52
N MET A 84 2.16 -5.25 -11.29
CA MET A 84 2.96 -5.15 -10.06
C MET A 84 3.65 -3.78 -9.93
N THR A 85 3.01 -2.73 -10.42
CA THR A 85 3.50 -1.36 -10.33
C THR A 85 3.10 -0.75 -8.99
N ASN A 86 4.06 -0.05 -8.37
CA ASN A 86 3.83 0.61 -7.09
C ASN A 86 3.25 2.04 -7.26
N GLU A 87 2.72 2.40 -8.44
CA GLU A 87 2.30 3.78 -8.72
C GLU A 87 1.15 4.26 -7.83
N LYS A 88 0.11 3.43 -7.65
CA LYS A 88 -0.98 3.77 -6.72
C LYS A 88 -0.49 3.94 -5.28
N HIS A 89 0.47 3.11 -4.87
CA HIS A 89 1.07 3.19 -3.53
C HIS A 89 1.93 4.45 -3.38
N LYS A 90 2.72 4.80 -4.39
CA LYS A 90 3.51 6.05 -4.45
C LYS A 90 2.61 7.27 -4.34
N SER A 91 1.50 7.32 -5.09
CA SER A 91 0.53 8.43 -4.99
C SER A 91 -0.08 8.53 -3.59
N LYS A 92 -0.44 7.40 -2.96
CA LYS A 92 -0.95 7.35 -1.59
C LYS A 92 0.08 7.89 -0.59
N VAL A 93 1.36 7.51 -0.75
CA VAL A 93 2.47 8.01 0.07
C VAL A 93 2.64 9.52 -0.07
N ILE A 94 2.60 10.06 -1.29
CA ILE A 94 2.68 11.52 -1.51
C ILE A 94 1.50 12.22 -0.85
N SER A 95 0.27 11.74 -1.06
CA SER A 95 -0.92 12.36 -0.47
C SER A 95 -0.87 12.38 1.07
N LEU A 96 -0.44 11.27 1.69
CA LEU A 96 -0.28 11.18 3.14
C LEU A 96 0.82 12.13 3.63
N PHE A 97 1.94 12.20 2.91
CA PHE A 97 3.02 13.11 3.24
C PHE A 97 2.56 14.58 3.20
N ASP A 98 1.89 14.99 2.12
CA ASP A 98 1.42 16.35 1.93
C ASP A 98 0.38 16.74 2.98
N GLU A 99 -0.55 15.84 3.31
CA GLU A 99 -1.54 16.03 4.38
C GLU A 99 -0.85 16.27 5.73
N LEU A 100 0.06 15.37 6.13
CA LEU A 100 0.75 15.44 7.41
C LEU A 100 1.64 16.70 7.52
N MET A 101 2.37 17.03 6.45
CA MET A 101 3.25 18.19 6.44
C MET A 101 2.46 19.50 6.46
N SER A 102 1.35 19.57 5.71
CA SER A 102 0.46 20.74 5.72
C SER A 102 -0.15 20.96 7.10
N GLU A 103 -0.57 19.88 7.78
CA GLU A 103 -1.12 19.97 9.13
C GLU A 103 -0.09 20.49 10.14
N ILE A 104 1.18 20.06 10.04
CA ILE A 104 2.26 20.55 10.91
C ILE A 104 2.59 22.02 10.60
N ASP A 105 2.59 22.40 9.32
CA ASP A 105 2.90 23.75 8.88
C ASP A 105 1.88 24.77 9.41
N LEU A 106 0.58 24.44 9.36
CA LEU A 106 -0.52 25.30 9.81
C LEU A 106 -0.53 25.55 11.32
N LYS A 107 0.03 24.63 12.13
CA LYS A 107 0.01 24.80 13.59
C LYS A 107 1.01 25.89 14.04
N PRO A 108 0.65 26.77 14.99
CA PRO A 108 1.51 27.81 15.53
C PRO A 108 2.53 27.24 16.54
N LEU A 109 3.38 26.33 16.07
CA LEU A 109 4.42 25.68 16.86
C LEU A 109 5.78 26.29 16.57
N HIS A 110 6.64 26.31 17.59
CA HIS A 110 8.04 26.67 17.42
C HIS A 110 8.71 25.77 16.36
N PRO A 111 9.57 26.29 15.46
CA PRO A 111 10.20 25.51 14.38
C PRO A 111 10.86 24.21 14.84
N LYS A 112 11.57 24.24 15.98
CA LYS A 112 12.18 23.06 16.61
C LYS A 112 11.16 21.94 16.90
N ASN A 113 9.96 22.29 17.34
CA ASN A 113 8.89 21.34 17.63
C ASN A 113 8.28 20.78 16.35
N LYS A 114 8.17 21.59 15.28
CA LYS A 114 7.74 21.12 13.95
C LYS A 114 8.71 20.05 13.39
N ILE A 115 10.02 20.30 13.50
CA ILE A 115 11.06 19.33 13.08
C ILE A 115 11.00 18.05 13.94
N LEU A 116 10.75 18.19 15.24
CA LEU A 116 10.60 17.04 16.12
C LEU A 116 9.36 16.19 15.75
N LEU A 117 8.25 16.83 15.42
CA LEU A 117 7.04 16.15 14.93
C LEU A 117 7.29 15.44 13.61
N TYR A 118 7.97 16.09 12.66
CA TYR A 118 8.37 15.44 11.42
C TYR A 118 9.16 14.14 11.67
N SER A 119 10.22 14.22 12.50
CA SER A 119 11.09 13.07 12.73
C SER A 119 10.42 11.93 13.49
N ARG A 120 9.54 12.23 14.45
CA ARG A 120 8.90 11.22 15.32
C ARG A 120 7.56 10.70 14.82
N TYR A 121 6.81 11.52 14.07
CA TYR A 121 5.45 11.17 13.65
C TYR A 121 5.39 10.90 12.16
N VAL A 122 5.80 11.85 11.33
CA VAL A 122 5.69 11.74 9.86
C VAL A 122 6.55 10.59 9.35
N LEU A 123 7.83 10.56 9.73
CA LEU A 123 8.74 9.48 9.31
C LEU A 123 8.26 8.10 9.75
N SER A 124 7.73 7.97 10.97
CA SER A 124 7.19 6.69 11.46
C SER A 124 5.97 6.23 10.67
N LYS A 125 5.08 7.15 10.26
CA LYS A 125 3.94 6.83 9.39
C LYS A 125 4.40 6.40 7.99
N LEU A 126 5.39 7.08 7.42
CA LEU A 126 5.94 6.75 6.09
C LEU A 126 6.78 5.47 6.09
N SER A 127 7.46 5.16 7.19
CA SER A 127 8.33 3.98 7.33
C SER A 127 7.59 2.68 7.01
N TRP A 128 6.34 2.56 7.44
CA TRP A 128 5.49 1.42 7.07
C TRP A 128 5.33 1.28 5.55
N HIS A 129 5.01 2.39 4.86
CA HIS A 129 4.82 2.37 3.42
C HIS A 129 6.09 2.01 2.63
N PHE A 130 7.26 2.42 3.12
CA PHE A 130 8.56 2.04 2.55
C PHE A 130 8.95 0.58 2.83
N THR A 131 8.41 -0.01 3.90
CA THR A 131 8.65 -1.43 4.23
C THR A 131 7.79 -2.34 3.35
N VAL A 132 6.55 -1.93 3.10
CA VAL A 132 5.55 -2.75 2.41
C VAL A 132 5.71 -2.74 0.89
N ALA A 133 6.09 -1.60 0.31
CA ALA A 133 6.25 -1.45 -1.14
C ALA A 133 7.70 -1.21 -1.55
N THR A 134 8.08 -1.75 -2.70
CA THR A 134 9.42 -1.56 -3.27
C THR A 134 9.50 -0.19 -3.96
N ILE A 135 9.90 0.82 -3.20
CA ILE A 135 10.10 2.19 -3.71
C ILE A 135 11.59 2.43 -3.89
N SER A 136 12.00 2.98 -5.03
CA SER A 136 13.41 3.30 -5.28
C SER A 136 13.86 4.49 -4.44
N LYS A 137 15.13 4.46 -4.00
CA LYS A 137 15.74 5.57 -3.27
C LYS A 137 15.72 6.86 -4.08
N THR A 138 15.95 6.78 -5.39
CA THR A 138 15.90 7.94 -6.30
C THR A 138 14.55 8.65 -6.24
N TRP A 139 13.46 7.89 -6.31
CA TRP A 139 12.12 8.44 -6.26
C TRP A 139 11.83 9.13 -4.92
N VAL A 140 12.29 8.56 -3.79
CA VAL A 140 12.13 9.17 -2.46
C VAL A 140 12.85 10.50 -2.37
N VAL A 141 14.10 10.57 -2.85
CA VAL A 141 14.91 11.80 -2.82
C VAL A 141 14.26 12.90 -3.67
N GLU A 142 13.80 12.55 -4.87
CA GLU A 142 13.22 13.50 -5.82
C GLU A 142 11.87 14.06 -5.36
N ASN A 143 11.01 13.24 -4.76
CA ASN A 143 9.62 13.61 -4.46
C ASN A 143 9.41 14.02 -3.00
N ILE A 144 9.99 13.26 -2.06
CA ILE A 144 9.78 13.46 -0.63
C ILE A 144 10.85 14.40 -0.06
N ASP A 145 12.14 14.06 -0.19
CA ASP A 145 13.20 14.87 0.42
C ASP A 145 13.25 16.29 -0.15
N SER A 146 13.00 16.46 -1.45
CA SER A 146 12.91 17.78 -2.08
C SER A 146 11.81 18.66 -1.45
N SER A 147 10.66 18.06 -1.11
CA SER A 147 9.52 18.72 -0.50
C SER A 147 9.76 18.97 1.00
N VAL A 148 10.31 18.00 1.72
CA VAL A 148 10.73 18.15 3.12
C VAL A 148 11.68 19.32 3.28
N ASN A 149 12.69 19.43 2.41
CA ASN A 149 13.66 20.52 2.45
C ASN A 149 13.01 21.89 2.27
N LYS A 150 11.93 22.01 1.47
CA LYS A 150 11.17 23.27 1.34
C LYS A 150 10.49 23.65 2.64
N TYR A 151 9.81 22.71 3.31
CA TYR A 151 9.16 22.96 4.60
C TYR A 151 10.16 23.31 5.70
N ILE A 152 11.27 22.57 5.80
CA ILE A 152 12.31 22.83 6.81
C ILE A 152 12.93 24.22 6.61
N ARG A 153 13.26 24.60 5.37
CA ARG A 153 13.76 25.96 5.08
C ARG A 153 12.74 27.03 5.43
N LYS A 154 11.46 26.81 5.12
CA LYS A 154 10.37 27.73 5.50
C LYS A 154 10.27 27.90 7.02
N TRP A 155 10.33 26.81 7.78
CA TRP A 155 10.21 26.88 9.25
C TRP A 155 11.41 27.51 9.94
N LEU A 156 12.61 27.29 9.41
CA LEU A 156 13.84 27.84 9.96
C LEU A 156 14.21 29.21 9.38
N GLU A 157 13.37 29.76 8.48
CA GLU A 157 13.60 31.02 7.77
C GLU A 157 14.97 31.07 7.06
N VAL A 158 15.43 29.91 6.58
CA VAL A 158 16.73 29.80 5.91
C VAL A 158 16.58 30.23 4.44
N PRO A 159 17.41 31.15 3.95
CA PRO A 159 17.36 31.57 2.55
C PRO A 159 17.67 30.41 1.59
N ILE A 160 17.02 30.43 0.42
CA ILE A 160 17.13 29.38 -0.61
C ILE A 160 18.56 29.31 -1.20
N SER A 161 19.29 30.42 -1.15
CA SER A 161 20.68 30.57 -1.58
C SER A 161 21.41 31.46 -0.59
N GLY A 162 22.56 30.98 -0.09
CA GLY A 162 23.49 31.78 0.70
C GLY A 162 24.32 32.71 -0.19
N THR A 163 23.68 33.64 -0.88
CA THR A 163 24.37 34.85 -1.37
C THR A 163 24.03 35.97 -0.40
N LEU A 164 24.78 36.02 0.70
CA LEU A 164 24.79 37.16 1.61
C LEU A 164 25.27 38.39 0.82
N THR A 165 24.33 39.27 0.48
CA THR A 165 24.64 40.65 0.10
C THR A 165 24.18 41.56 1.23
N LYS A 166 25.08 41.84 2.16
CA LYS A 166 25.45 43.17 2.67
C LYS A 166 26.47 43.03 3.79
#